data_AF-A0A961N548-F1
#
_entry.id   AF-A0A961N548-F1
#
_cell.length_a   1.000
_cell.length_b   1.000
_cell.length_c   1.000
_cell.angle_alpha   90.00
_cell.angle_beta   90.00
_cell.angle_gamma   90.00
#
_symmetry.space_group_name_H-M   'P 1'
#
loop_
_entity.id
_entity.type
_entity.pdbx_description
1 polymer ?
#
loop_
_entity_poly.entity_id
_entity_poly.type
_entity_poly.pdbx_seq_one_letter_code
_entity_poly.pdbx_strand_id
1 'polypeptide(L)'
;MTTETLTAFLDQLEQAAHAASVEEETYRRDVAMRIQALEEARAFGFRRLNLMRTVVSAIEASETEDDAVLHGSAAFLREAGWSSETESQQEALEKFQPVIRACWQARQAETEADRQAIGDNLRDFERWFGEVRNGPFLSVLEREIVELPLVETC
;
A
#
# COMPACT_ATOMS: atom_id res chain seq x y z
N MET A 1 51.05 8.48 -39.69
CA MET A 1 50.26 7.26 -39.88
C MET A 1 50.08 6.50 -38.57
N THR A 2 51.13 5.97 -37.93
CA THR A 2 50.99 5.16 -36.69
C THR A 2 50.40 5.92 -35.49
N THR A 3 50.79 7.18 -35.27
CA THR A 3 50.27 8.01 -34.17
C THR A 3 48.79 8.35 -34.33
N GLU A 4 48.36 8.62 -35.55
CA GLU A 4 46.95 8.94 -35.88
C GLU A 4 46.04 7.72 -35.67
N THR A 5 46.52 6.52 -36.04
CA THR A 5 45.82 5.25 -35.74
C THR A 5 45.69 5.01 -34.23
N LEU A 6 46.73 5.30 -33.45
CA LEU A 6 46.69 5.14 -31.99
C LEU A 6 45.74 6.15 -31.33
N THR A 7 45.70 7.40 -31.80
CA THR A 7 44.73 8.40 -31.33
C THR A 7 43.30 7.96 -31.62
N ALA A 8 43.00 7.55 -32.85
CA ALA A 8 41.66 7.07 -33.21
C ALA A 8 41.22 5.85 -32.39
N PHE A 9 42.16 4.95 -32.05
CA PHE A 9 41.88 3.83 -31.15
C PHE A 9 41.55 4.30 -29.73
N LEU A 10 42.28 5.27 -29.18
CA LEU A 10 41.99 5.84 -27.85
C LEU A 10 40.63 6.56 -27.82
N ASP A 11 40.29 7.31 -28.87
CA ASP A 11 38.99 7.99 -28.98
C ASP A 11 37.83 6.98 -28.99
N GLN A 12 38.00 5.83 -29.65
CA GLN A 12 37.03 4.74 -29.62
C GLN A 12 36.88 4.13 -28.22
N LEU A 13 37.98 3.94 -27.49
CA LEU A 13 37.93 3.46 -26.11
C LEU A 13 37.25 4.47 -25.19
N GLU A 14 37.50 5.77 -25.36
CA GLU A 14 36.85 6.82 -24.59
C GLU A 14 35.33 6.85 -24.85
N GLN A 15 34.93 6.79 -26.13
CA GLN A 15 33.52 6.70 -26.51
C GLN A 15 32.85 5.46 -25.92
N ALA A 16 33.50 4.30 -25.98
CA ALA A 16 32.99 3.07 -25.39
C ALA A 16 32.87 3.16 -23.86
N ALA A 17 33.86 3.74 -23.18
CA ALA A 17 33.84 3.94 -21.74
C ALA A 17 32.71 4.89 -21.32
N HIS A 18 32.51 5.99 -22.05
CA HIS A 18 31.42 6.92 -21.78
C HIS A 18 30.05 6.28 -22.04
N ALA A 19 29.89 5.55 -23.14
CA ALA A 19 28.66 4.82 -23.45
C ALA A 19 28.32 3.81 -22.34
N ALA A 20 29.30 3.01 -21.88
CA ALA A 20 29.11 2.07 -20.78
C ALA A 20 28.71 2.77 -19.47
N SER A 21 29.29 3.93 -19.17
CA SER A 21 28.92 4.73 -17.99
C SER A 21 27.48 5.24 -18.07
N VAL A 22 27.03 5.69 -19.24
CA VAL A 22 25.65 6.13 -19.46
C VAL A 22 24.66 4.97 -19.36
N GLU A 23 25.01 3.81 -19.91
CA GLU A 23 24.19 2.59 -19.83
C GLU A 23 24.04 2.12 -18.38
N GLU A 24 25.13 2.06 -17.61
CA GLU A 24 25.10 1.70 -16.20
C GLU A 24 24.18 2.65 -15.41
N GLU A 25 24.35 3.96 -15.59
CA GLU A 25 23.57 4.96 -14.87
C GLU A 25 22.08 4.90 -15.25
N THR A 26 21.76 4.64 -16.52
CA THR A 26 20.38 4.42 -16.96
C THR A 26 19.80 3.19 -16.28
N TYR A 27 20.53 2.07 -16.27
CA TYR A 27 20.08 0.84 -15.63
C TYR A 27 19.90 1.02 -14.11
N ARG A 28 20.79 1.77 -13.44
CA ARG A 28 20.64 2.09 -12.00
C ARG A 28 19.34 2.84 -11.72
N ARG A 29 18.96 3.80 -12.57
CA ARG A 29 17.69 4.52 -12.43
C ARG A 29 16.48 3.60 -12.61
N ASP A 30 16.52 2.74 -13.62
CA ASP A 30 15.44 1.77 -13.87
C ASP A 30 15.28 0.79 -12.69
N VAL A 31 16.39 0.29 -12.16
CA VAL A 31 16.40 -0.56 -10.97
C VAL A 31 15.85 0.20 -9.76
N ALA A 32 16.29 1.44 -9.52
CA ALA A 32 15.79 2.24 -8.40
C ALA A 32 14.26 2.44 -8.47
N MET A 33 13.72 2.80 -9.64
CA MET A 33 12.28 2.92 -9.85
C MET A 33 11.56 1.59 -9.61
N ARG A 34 12.13 0.47 -10.08
CA ARG A 34 11.52 -0.85 -9.88
C ARG A 34 11.54 -1.29 -8.42
N ILE A 35 12.62 -1.02 -7.70
CA ILE A 35 12.72 -1.31 -6.26
C ILE A 35 11.65 -0.51 -5.52
N GLN A 36 11.54 0.79 -5.76
CA GLN A 36 10.53 1.63 -5.11
C GLN A 36 9.10 1.11 -5.34
N ALA A 37 8.76 0.74 -6.57
CA ALA A 37 7.45 0.18 -6.89
C ALA A 37 7.17 -1.15 -6.16
N LEU A 38 8.20 -2.01 -6.01
CA LEU A 38 8.08 -3.26 -5.27
C LEU A 38 7.95 -3.03 -3.75
N GLU A 39 8.65 -2.04 -3.22
CA GLU A 39 8.55 -1.63 -1.81
C GLU A 39 7.16 -1.10 -1.47
N GLU A 40 6.60 -0.25 -2.33
CA GLU A 40 5.24 0.27 -2.18
C GLU A 40 4.21 -0.87 -2.25
N ALA A 41 4.31 -1.74 -3.26
CA ALA A 41 3.42 -2.89 -3.39
C ALA A 41 3.48 -3.80 -2.16
N ARG A 42 4.68 -4.04 -1.62
CA ARG A 42 4.88 -4.80 -0.38
C ARG A 42 4.23 -4.10 0.81
N ALA A 43 4.49 -2.81 1.00
CA ALA A 43 3.93 -2.03 2.09
C ALA A 43 2.39 -2.04 2.05
N PHE A 44 1.80 -1.77 0.89
CA PHE A 44 0.35 -1.80 0.70
C PHE A 44 -0.25 -3.19 0.94
N GLY A 45 0.43 -4.25 0.48
CA GLY A 45 0.02 -5.63 0.77
C GLY A 45 -0.10 -5.91 2.27
N PHE A 46 0.91 -5.53 3.06
CA PHE A 46 0.89 -5.72 4.50
C PHE A 46 -0.12 -4.81 5.22
N ARG A 47 -0.26 -3.55 4.80
CA ARG A 47 -1.27 -2.64 5.37
C ARG A 47 -2.69 -3.18 5.17
N ARG A 48 -3.01 -3.65 3.96
CA ARG A 48 -4.30 -4.28 3.67
C ARG A 48 -4.52 -5.53 4.51
N LEU A 49 -3.51 -6.40 4.61
CA LEU A 49 -3.58 -7.62 5.43
C LEU A 49 -3.83 -7.29 6.90
N ASN A 50 -3.11 -6.32 7.46
CA ASN A 50 -3.24 -5.94 8.86
C ASN A 50 -4.61 -5.32 9.14
N LEU A 51 -5.11 -4.43 8.27
CA LEU A 51 -6.47 -3.89 8.38
C LEU A 51 -7.51 -5.01 8.40
N MET A 52 -7.48 -5.91 7.41
CA MET A 52 -8.48 -6.96 7.30
C MET A 52 -8.40 -7.96 8.46
N ARG A 53 -7.21 -8.27 8.98
CA ARG A 53 -7.07 -9.06 10.22
C ARG A 53 -7.75 -8.40 11.40
N THR A 54 -7.53 -7.09 11.59
CA THR A 54 -8.12 -6.31 12.67
C THR A 54 -9.64 -6.25 12.57
N VAL A 55 -10.18 -6.06 11.36
CA VAL A 55 -11.63 -6.02 11.09
C VAL A 55 -12.27 -7.39 11.30
N VAL A 56 -11.71 -8.46 10.71
CA VAL A 56 -12.24 -9.81 10.83
C VAL A 56 -12.24 -10.29 12.28
N SER A 57 -11.16 -10.02 13.02
CA SER A 57 -11.10 -10.35 14.45
C SER A 57 -12.15 -9.58 15.28
N ALA A 58 -12.42 -8.32 14.95
CA ALA A 58 -13.40 -7.53 15.68
C ALA A 58 -14.85 -8.04 15.52
N ILE A 59 -15.18 -8.66 14.38
CA ILE A 59 -16.54 -9.15 14.11
C ILE A 59 -16.75 -10.61 14.51
N GLU A 60 -15.72 -11.31 14.99
CA GLU A 60 -15.74 -12.74 15.32
C GLU A 60 -16.75 -13.09 16.42
N ALA A 61 -16.95 -12.19 17.39
CA ALA A 61 -17.92 -12.38 18.48
C ALA A 61 -19.28 -11.74 18.20
N SER A 62 -19.49 -11.15 17.02
CA SER A 62 -20.77 -10.50 16.69
C SER A 62 -21.87 -11.55 16.50
N GLU A 63 -23.07 -11.25 16.99
CA GLU A 63 -24.25 -12.13 16.91
C GLU A 63 -25.16 -11.73 15.75
N THR A 64 -25.19 -10.44 15.41
CA THR A 64 -25.99 -9.87 14.33
C THR A 64 -25.12 -9.15 13.30
N GLU A 65 -25.68 -8.91 12.11
CA GLU A 65 -25.00 -8.09 11.10
C GLU A 65 -24.76 -6.66 11.61
N ASP A 66 -25.71 -6.09 12.36
CA ASP A 66 -25.57 -4.75 12.93
C ASP A 66 -24.42 -4.68 13.95
N ASP A 67 -24.27 -5.71 14.79
CA ASP A 67 -23.11 -5.82 15.70
C ASP A 67 -21.79 -5.93 14.91
N ALA A 68 -21.79 -6.72 13.83
CA ALA A 68 -20.61 -6.87 12.98
C ALA A 68 -20.23 -5.54 12.33
N VAL A 69 -21.21 -4.80 11.79
CA VAL A 69 -21.00 -3.46 11.24
C VAL A 69 -20.47 -2.51 12.32
N LEU A 70 -21.04 -2.52 13.52
CA LEU A 70 -20.59 -1.68 14.64
C LEU A 70 -19.14 -1.98 15.04
N HIS A 71 -18.82 -3.24 15.34
CA HIS A 71 -17.48 -3.64 15.79
C HIS A 71 -16.43 -3.51 14.70
N GLY A 72 -16.76 -3.90 13.46
CA GLY A 72 -15.88 -3.75 12.31
C GLY A 72 -15.59 -2.27 11.99
N SER A 73 -16.60 -1.40 12.12
CA SER A 73 -16.45 0.04 11.93
C SER A 73 -15.51 0.65 12.95
N ALA A 74 -15.68 0.32 14.23
CA ALA A 74 -14.78 0.77 15.29
C ALA A 74 -13.34 0.27 15.07
N ALA A 75 -13.17 -0.95 14.56
CA ALA A 75 -11.87 -1.51 14.22
C ALA A 75 -11.20 -0.80 13.03
N PHE A 76 -11.96 -0.48 11.99
CA PHE A 76 -11.49 0.30 10.84
C PHE A 76 -11.02 1.69 11.26
N LEU A 77 -11.85 2.43 12.02
CA LEU A 77 -11.51 3.78 12.48
C LEU A 77 -10.24 3.79 13.33
N ARG A 78 -10.11 2.82 14.25
CA ARG A 78 -8.90 2.67 15.07
C ARG A 78 -7.66 2.43 14.22
N GLU A 79 -7.73 1.55 13.21
CA GLU A 79 -6.58 1.26 12.35
C GLU A 79 -6.19 2.48 11.50
N ALA A 80 -7.17 3.26 11.05
CA ALA A 80 -6.96 4.50 10.33
C ALA A 80 -6.53 5.69 11.23
N GLY A 81 -6.52 5.51 12.56
CA GLY A 81 -6.25 6.59 13.51
C GLY A 81 -7.32 7.70 13.50
N TRP A 82 -8.56 7.36 13.18
CA TRP A 82 -9.68 8.30 13.02
C TRP A 82 -10.69 8.22 14.16
N SER A 83 -11.37 9.34 14.42
CA SER A 83 -12.45 9.48 15.40
C SER A 83 -13.85 9.52 14.78
N SER A 84 -13.98 9.58 13.45
CA SER A 84 -15.24 9.76 12.68
C SER A 84 -15.96 11.10 12.91
N GLU A 85 -15.23 12.11 13.38
CA GLU A 85 -15.79 13.44 13.68
C GLU A 85 -15.94 14.33 12.42
N THR A 86 -15.33 13.94 11.31
CA THR A 86 -15.41 14.69 10.04
C THR A 86 -16.28 13.96 9.02
N GLU A 87 -17.00 14.71 8.19
CA GLU A 87 -17.81 14.16 7.10
C GLU A 87 -17.00 13.25 6.17
N SER A 88 -15.73 13.62 5.91
CA SER A 88 -14.84 12.82 5.08
C SER A 88 -14.52 11.45 5.67
N GLN A 89 -14.33 11.36 6.99
CA GLN A 89 -14.08 10.09 7.69
C GLN A 89 -15.37 9.24 7.77
N GLN A 90 -16.52 9.89 7.96
CA GLN A 90 -17.83 9.22 7.97
C GLN A 90 -18.14 8.62 6.60
N GLU A 91 -17.95 9.38 5.52
CA GLU A 91 -18.14 8.89 4.16
C GLU A 91 -17.21 7.71 3.86
N ALA A 92 -15.94 7.80 4.24
CA ALA A 92 -15.00 6.68 4.07
C ALA A 92 -15.45 5.43 4.85
N LEU A 93 -15.94 5.61 6.08
CA LEU A 93 -16.47 4.52 6.88
C LEU A 93 -17.71 3.89 6.21
N GLU A 94 -18.67 4.69 5.77
CA GLU A 94 -19.88 4.22 5.07
C GLU A 94 -19.54 3.41 3.82
N LYS A 95 -18.55 3.87 3.04
CA LYS A 95 -18.06 3.17 1.86
C LYS A 95 -17.28 1.90 2.19
N PHE A 96 -16.75 1.78 3.40
CA PHE A 96 -16.07 0.57 3.87
C PHE A 96 -17.02 -0.47 4.47
N GLN A 97 -18.20 -0.08 4.99
CA GLN A 97 -19.18 -1.01 5.57
C GLN A 97 -19.56 -2.21 4.69
N PRO A 98 -19.67 -2.11 3.35
CA PRO A 98 -19.90 -3.27 2.48
C PRO A 98 -18.84 -4.36 2.63
N VAL A 99 -17.57 -4.00 2.88
CA VAL A 99 -16.50 -4.96 3.16
C VAL A 99 -16.80 -5.73 4.46
N ILE A 100 -17.23 -5.01 5.50
CA ILE A 100 -17.57 -5.61 6.79
C ILE A 100 -18.77 -6.58 6.65
N ARG A 101 -19.81 -6.16 5.92
CA ARG A 101 -20.98 -7.01 5.64
C ARG A 101 -20.59 -8.26 4.85
N ALA A 102 -19.70 -8.14 3.86
CA ALA A 102 -19.20 -9.30 3.12
C ALA A 102 -18.41 -10.27 4.02
N CYS A 103 -17.58 -9.75 4.94
CA CYS A 103 -16.89 -10.60 5.92
C CYS A 103 -17.86 -11.30 6.87
N TRP A 104 -18.91 -10.61 7.33
CA TRP A 104 -19.97 -11.21 8.13
C TRP A 104 -20.69 -12.33 7.38
N GLN A 105 -21.10 -12.09 6.13
CA GLN A 105 -21.76 -13.09 5.28
C GLN A 105 -20.89 -14.32 5.04
N ALA A 106 -19.60 -14.13 4.74
CA ALA A 106 -18.64 -15.21 4.54
C ALA A 106 -18.41 -16.07 5.79
N ARG A 107 -18.61 -15.51 6.98
CA ARG A 107 -18.56 -16.27 8.25
C ARG A 107 -19.79 -17.17 8.41
N GLN A 108 -20.93 -16.76 7.87
CA GLN A 108 -22.18 -17.54 7.92
C GLN A 108 -22.19 -18.67 6.89
N ALA A 109 -21.57 -18.46 5.73
CA ALA A 109 -21.41 -19.44 4.68
C ALA A 109 -19.98 -19.34 4.10
N GLU A 110 -19.14 -20.35 4.33
CA GLU A 110 -17.75 -20.33 3.87
C GLU A 110 -17.62 -20.76 2.40
N THR A 111 -18.20 -19.99 1.46
CA THR A 111 -18.09 -20.29 0.03
C THR A 111 -16.96 -19.51 -0.66
N GLU A 112 -16.53 -19.99 -1.83
CA GLU A 112 -15.59 -19.24 -2.67
C GLU A 112 -16.19 -17.92 -3.18
N ALA A 113 -17.50 -17.88 -3.43
CA ALA A 113 -18.19 -16.67 -3.86
C ALA A 113 -18.15 -15.57 -2.78
N ASP A 114 -18.25 -15.97 -1.50
CA ASP A 114 -18.18 -15.01 -0.38
C ASP A 114 -16.77 -14.45 -0.21
N ARG A 115 -15.73 -15.29 -0.39
CA ARG A 115 -14.33 -14.81 -0.42
C ARG A 115 -14.09 -13.82 -1.55
N GLN A 116 -14.63 -14.10 -2.74
CA GLN A 116 -14.51 -13.21 -3.90
C GLN A 116 -15.22 -11.87 -3.63
N ALA A 117 -16.41 -11.90 -3.02
CA ALA A 117 -17.15 -10.70 -2.66
C ALA A 117 -16.40 -9.78 -1.67
N ILE A 118 -15.69 -10.34 -0.68
CA ILE A 118 -14.84 -9.53 0.21
C ILE A 118 -13.77 -8.80 -0.59
N GLY A 119 -13.07 -9.52 -1.49
CA GLY A 119 -12.03 -8.94 -2.33
C GLY A 119 -12.55 -7.86 -3.28
N ASP A 120 -13.74 -8.06 -3.86
CA ASP A 120 -14.38 -7.09 -4.75
C ASP A 120 -14.76 -5.80 -4.00
N ASN A 121 -15.46 -5.92 -2.86
CA ASN A 121 -15.85 -4.76 -2.06
C ASN A 121 -14.62 -3.96 -1.58
N LEU A 122 -13.54 -4.64 -1.19
CA LEU A 122 -12.32 -3.97 -0.75
C LEU A 122 -11.63 -3.21 -1.90
N ARG A 123 -11.58 -3.80 -3.10
CA ARG A 123 -11.04 -3.12 -4.29
C ARG A 123 -11.88 -1.93 -4.70
N ASP A 124 -13.21 -2.04 -4.61
CA ASP A 124 -14.12 -0.96 -4.96
C ASP A 124 -14.00 0.20 -3.97
N PHE A 125 -13.87 -0.08 -2.68
CA PHE A 125 -13.58 0.93 -1.66
C PHE A 125 -12.24 1.64 -1.93
N GLU A 126 -11.15 0.90 -2.15
CA GLU A 126 -9.83 1.48 -2.39
C GLU A 126 -9.80 2.34 -3.67
N ARG A 127 -10.48 1.89 -4.74
CA ARG A 127 -10.63 2.66 -5.98
C ARG A 127 -11.37 3.96 -5.74
N TRP A 128 -12.54 3.89 -5.11
CA TRP A 128 -13.34 5.06 -4.78
C TRP A 128 -12.56 6.06 -3.93
N PHE A 129 -11.86 5.60 -2.89
CA PHE A 129 -11.06 6.49 -2.05
C PHE A 129 -9.97 7.20 -2.86
N GLY A 130 -9.27 6.46 -3.72
CA GLY A 130 -8.26 7.00 -4.62
C GLY A 130 -8.77 8.12 -5.54
N GLU A 131 -9.95 7.90 -6.12
CA GLU A 131 -10.60 8.86 -7.02
C GLU A 131 -11.06 10.13 -6.29
N VAL A 132 -11.64 10.01 -5.09
CA VAL A 132 -12.21 11.16 -4.38
C VAL A 132 -11.17 11.92 -3.54
N ARG A 133 -10.13 11.24 -3.04
CA ARG A 133 -9.14 11.83 -2.11
C ARG A 133 -7.78 12.14 -2.74
N ASN A 134 -7.61 11.90 -4.05
CA ASN A 134 -6.36 12.12 -4.80
C ASN A 134 -5.15 11.37 -4.22
N GLY A 135 -5.36 10.17 -3.69
CA GLY A 135 -4.30 9.35 -3.13
C GLY A 135 -4.80 7.99 -2.64
N PRO A 136 -3.94 6.97 -2.59
CA PRO A 136 -4.35 5.63 -2.18
C PRO A 136 -4.72 5.61 -0.70
N PHE A 137 -5.85 4.95 -0.37
CA PHE A 137 -6.30 4.77 1.01
C PHE A 137 -5.21 4.17 1.91
N LEU A 138 -4.43 3.22 1.40
CA LEU A 138 -3.41 2.52 2.18
C LEU A 138 -2.26 3.43 2.64
N SER A 139 -2.11 4.63 2.08
CA SER A 139 -1.18 5.63 2.62
C SER A 139 -1.70 6.30 3.89
N VAL A 140 -3.02 6.32 4.12
CA VAL A 140 -3.60 6.78 5.40
C VAL A 140 -3.17 5.87 6.54
N LEU A 141 -3.05 4.57 6.27
CA LEU A 141 -2.65 3.57 7.28
C LEU A 141 -1.14 3.60 7.57
N GLU A 142 -0.40 4.49 6.94
CA GLU A 142 1.01 4.69 7.23
C GLU A 142 1.17 5.32 8.61
N ARG A 143 1.76 4.56 9.53
CA ARG A 143 2.21 5.10 10.81
C ARG A 143 3.61 5.64 10.62
N GLU A 144 3.78 6.94 10.82
CA GLU A 144 5.10 7.54 10.95
C GLU A 144 5.80 6.90 12.15
N ILE A 145 6.91 6.20 11.92
CA ILE A 145 7.78 5.74 13.00
C ILE A 145 8.56 6.97 13.44
N VAL A 146 8.13 7.60 14.53
CA VAL A 146 8.92 8.66 15.17
C VAL A 146 10.14 8.01 15.80
N GLU A 147 11.29 8.08 15.14
CA GLU A 147 12.57 7.73 15.75
C GLU A 147 12.90 8.79 16.81
N LEU A 148 12.69 8.46 18.10
CA LEU A 148 13.13 9.31 19.19
C LEU A 148 14.67 9.35 19.19
N PRO A 149 15.29 10.54 19.30
CA PRO A 149 16.74 10.64 19.33
C PRO A 149 17.27 9.85 20.53
N LEU A 150 18.24 8.97 20.28
CA LEU A 150 18.99 8.28 21.32
C LEU A 150 19.67 9.33 22.20
N VAL A 151 19.16 9.51 23.42
CA VAL A 151 19.81 10.36 24.41
C VAL A 151 21.05 9.61 24.87
N GLU A 152 22.23 10.10 24.50
CA GLU A 152 23.47 9.65 25.11
C GLU A 152 23.40 10.00 26.61
N THR A 153 23.33 8.98 27.46
CA THR A 153 23.41 9.17 28.92
C THR A 153 24.85 9.53 29.27
N CYS A 154 25.05 10.77 29.74
CA CYS A 154 26.32 11.27 30.27
C CYS A 154 26.80 10.53 31.52
#